data_AF-A0A928QUC4-F1
#
_entry.id   AF-A0A928QUC4-F1
#
_cell.length_a   1.000
_cell.length_b   1.000
_cell.length_c   1.000
_cell.angle_alpha   90.00
_cell.angle_beta   90.00
_cell.angle_gamma   90.00
#
_symmetry.space_group_name_H-M   'P 1'
#
loop_
_entity.id
_entity.type
_entity.pdbx_description
1 polymer ?
#
loop_
_entity_poly.entity_id
_entity_poly.type
_entity_poly.pdbx_seq_one_letter_code
_entity_poly.pdbx_strand_id
1 'polypeptide(L)'
;YAIHITKKEALQEDAAAARAAGADYVIALLHWGNEYQRFASREQRELSQWLFANTEIDLIIGNHAHVTQPIERFDVTYGEREKTGYVLYALGNFTSEQLFEYSNTGIIADIYLVIDREDPAKSYVDEITYTPIFVDPNPKSTGKRYRVISVRQAVRDYEAGTDPLISAKEYGQLSQYLADYEELLCTDERVREGDLP
;
A
#
# COMPACT_ATOMS: atom_id res chain seq x y z
N TYR A 1 -8.10 -15.57 -2.57
CA TYR A 1 -8.34 -16.24 -1.28
C TYR A 1 -8.09 -15.20 -0.19
N ALA A 2 -8.99 -15.02 0.77
CA ALA A 2 -8.82 -14.06 1.87
C ALA A 2 -8.47 -14.86 3.14
N ILE A 3 -7.28 -14.60 3.69
CA ILE A 3 -6.71 -15.36 4.82
C ILE A 3 -7.28 -14.84 6.14
N HIS A 4 -7.67 -15.76 7.02
CA HIS A 4 -8.19 -15.47 8.36
C HIS A 4 -7.05 -15.02 9.30
N ILE A 5 -7.36 -14.03 10.14
CA ILE A 5 -6.41 -13.08 10.75
C ILE A 5 -5.42 -13.72 11.77
N THR A 6 -4.13 -13.37 11.60
CA THR A 6 -2.98 -13.36 12.54
C THR A 6 -2.54 -14.63 13.28
N LYS A 7 -2.62 -15.80 12.65
CA LYS A 7 -1.77 -16.93 13.09
C LYS A 7 -0.71 -17.22 12.03
N LYS A 8 0.55 -17.17 12.45
CA LYS A 8 1.72 -17.41 11.60
C LYS A 8 1.60 -18.76 10.88
N GLU A 9 1.11 -19.75 11.60
CA GLU A 9 0.90 -21.12 11.11
C GLU A 9 -0.16 -21.17 10.01
N ALA A 10 -1.29 -20.48 10.19
CA ALA A 10 -2.34 -20.42 9.17
C ALA A 10 -1.84 -19.72 7.89
N LEU A 11 -1.10 -18.61 8.04
CA LEU A 11 -0.49 -17.91 6.90
C LEU A 11 0.52 -18.79 6.16
N GLN A 12 1.30 -19.58 6.90
CA GLN A 12 2.25 -20.53 6.33
C GLN A 12 1.54 -21.66 5.58
N GLU A 13 0.49 -22.24 6.17
CA GLU A 13 -0.33 -23.29 5.56
C GLU A 13 -1.02 -22.78 4.29
N ASP A 14 -1.61 -21.59 4.33
CA ASP A 14 -2.27 -20.97 3.17
C ASP A 14 -1.29 -20.66 2.03
N ALA A 15 -0.08 -20.17 2.37
CA ALA A 15 0.97 -19.94 1.38
C ALA A 15 1.43 -21.25 0.73
N ALA A 16 1.65 -22.30 1.53
CA ALA A 16 2.00 -23.63 1.06
C ALA A 16 0.90 -24.24 0.17
N ALA A 17 -0.37 -24.06 0.56
CA ALA A 17 -1.50 -24.51 -0.24
C ALA A 17 -1.58 -23.77 -1.58
N ALA A 18 -1.34 -22.46 -1.61
CA ALA A 18 -1.30 -21.68 -2.84
C ALA A 18 -0.21 -22.16 -3.80
N ARG A 19 1.00 -22.45 -3.29
CA ARG A 19 2.08 -23.02 -4.09
C ARG A 19 1.81 -24.44 -4.56
N ALA A 20 1.28 -25.30 -3.70
CA ALA A 20 0.86 -26.65 -4.09
C ALA A 20 -0.22 -26.64 -5.17
N ALA A 21 -1.06 -25.59 -5.20
CA ALA A 21 -2.06 -25.38 -6.25
C ALA A 21 -1.49 -24.78 -7.56
N GLY A 22 -0.18 -24.56 -7.64
CA GLY A 22 0.50 -24.08 -8.86
C GLY A 22 0.62 -22.56 -8.96
N ALA A 23 0.52 -21.80 -7.86
CA ALA A 23 0.81 -20.38 -7.90
C ALA A 23 2.29 -20.13 -8.24
N ASP A 24 2.57 -19.22 -9.18
CA ASP A 24 3.92 -18.77 -9.53
C ASP A 24 4.41 -17.61 -8.63
N TYR A 25 3.48 -16.89 -7.99
CA TYR A 25 3.74 -15.79 -7.06
C TYR A 25 2.66 -15.76 -5.98
N VAL A 26 3.04 -15.57 -4.71
CA VAL A 26 2.10 -15.57 -3.58
C VAL A 26 2.08 -14.20 -2.92
N ILE A 27 0.90 -13.58 -2.94
CA ILE A 27 0.64 -12.28 -2.32
C ILE A 27 -0.24 -12.50 -1.08
N ALA A 28 0.24 -12.09 0.09
CA ALA A 28 -0.54 -12.10 1.32
C ALA A 28 -1.28 -10.78 1.49
N LEU A 29 -2.60 -10.86 1.72
CA LEU A 29 -3.45 -9.71 2.04
C LEU A 29 -3.73 -9.71 3.54
N LEU A 30 -3.20 -8.73 4.27
CA LEU A 30 -3.27 -8.70 5.74
C LEU A 30 -4.13 -7.53 6.25
N HIS A 31 -4.99 -7.81 7.22
CA HIS A 31 -5.72 -6.80 7.97
C HIS A 31 -5.04 -6.62 9.34
N TRP A 32 -4.26 -5.55 9.52
CA TRP A 32 -3.31 -5.40 10.64
C TRP A 32 -2.85 -3.96 10.91
N GLY A 33 -2.04 -3.80 11.95
CA GLY A 33 -1.49 -2.51 12.35
C GLY A 33 -2.40 -1.77 13.31
N ASN A 34 -1.90 -0.64 13.82
CA ASN A 34 -2.62 0.19 14.76
C ASN A 34 -3.36 1.29 14.01
N GLU A 35 -4.64 1.50 14.33
CA GLU A 35 -5.44 2.55 13.69
C GLU A 35 -4.74 3.91 13.80
N TYR A 36 -4.67 4.59 12.65
CA TYR A 36 -4.18 5.95 12.46
C TYR A 36 -2.69 6.18 12.77
N GLN A 37 -1.92 5.11 12.92
CA GLN A 37 -0.47 5.19 13.05
C GLN A 37 0.19 5.24 11.67
N ARG A 38 0.85 6.35 11.36
CA ARG A 38 1.50 6.58 10.06
C ARG A 38 2.71 5.69 9.80
N PHE A 39 3.31 5.13 10.85
CA PHE A 39 4.44 4.21 10.73
C PHE A 39 4.02 2.79 11.10
N ALA A 40 4.61 1.81 10.42
CA ALA A 40 4.40 0.41 10.73
C ALA A 40 4.86 0.11 12.16
N SER A 41 4.03 -0.64 12.91
CA SER A 41 4.37 -1.08 14.25
C SER A 41 5.52 -2.09 14.20
N ARG A 42 6.20 -2.26 15.34
CA ARG A 42 7.27 -3.26 15.47
C ARG A 42 6.75 -4.66 15.14
N GLU A 43 5.56 -5.00 15.58
CA GLU A 43 4.91 -6.28 15.34
C GLU A 43 4.61 -6.51 13.86
N GLN A 44 4.18 -5.47 13.13
CA GLN A 44 3.99 -5.56 11.68
C GLN A 44 5.32 -5.90 10.99
N ARG A 45 6.41 -5.19 11.33
CA ARG A 45 7.74 -5.41 10.73
C ARG A 45 8.31 -6.79 11.06
N GLU A 46 8.23 -7.21 12.32
CA GLU A 46 8.69 -8.53 12.78
C GLU A 46 7.89 -9.67 12.13
N LEU A 47 6.58 -9.50 11.95
CA LEU A 47 5.75 -10.47 11.25
C LEU A 47 6.10 -10.52 9.76
N SER A 48 6.26 -9.38 9.09
CA SER A 48 6.70 -9.33 7.67
C SER A 48 7.99 -10.11 7.45
N GLN A 49 9.02 -9.80 8.23
CA GLN A 49 10.32 -10.46 8.12
C GLN A 49 10.19 -11.96 8.37
N TRP A 50 9.42 -12.36 9.40
CA TRP A 50 9.18 -13.77 9.68
C TRP A 50 8.48 -14.46 8.51
N LEU A 51 7.46 -13.85 7.92
CA LEU A 51 6.72 -14.42 6.80
C LEU A 51 7.63 -14.62 5.58
N PHE A 52 8.46 -13.63 5.20
CA PHE A 52 9.38 -13.81 4.08
C PHE A 52 10.45 -14.88 4.35
N ALA A 53 10.97 -14.95 5.58
CA ALA A 53 12.04 -15.88 5.94
C ALA A 53 11.55 -17.33 6.15
N ASN A 54 10.27 -17.53 6.44
CA ASN A 54 9.73 -18.84 6.85
C ASN A 54 8.59 -19.36 5.96
N THR A 55 8.14 -18.60 4.96
CA THR A 55 7.00 -18.98 4.11
C THR A 55 7.26 -18.69 2.62
N GLU A 56 6.35 -19.20 1.79
CA GLU A 56 6.39 -18.98 0.34
C GLU A 56 5.75 -17.66 -0.11
N ILE A 57 5.40 -16.76 0.82
CA ILE A 57 4.84 -15.42 0.55
C ILE A 57 5.92 -14.52 -0.04
N ASP A 58 5.65 -13.89 -1.19
CA ASP A 58 6.62 -13.07 -1.94
C ASP A 58 6.34 -11.57 -1.82
N LEU A 59 5.09 -11.19 -1.59
CA LEU A 59 4.63 -9.81 -1.42
C LEU A 59 3.57 -9.75 -0.32
N ILE A 60 3.61 -8.73 0.52
CA ILE A 60 2.60 -8.47 1.53
C ILE A 60 1.92 -7.13 1.23
N ILE A 61 0.59 -7.15 1.14
CA ILE A 61 -0.22 -5.94 1.06
C ILE A 61 -1.13 -5.91 2.28
N GLY A 62 -0.91 -4.91 3.12
CA GLY A 62 -1.67 -4.68 4.34
C GLY A 62 -2.67 -3.54 4.20
N ASN A 63 -3.65 -3.53 5.10
CA ASN A 63 -4.46 -2.37 5.43
C ASN A 63 -5.04 -2.53 6.86
N HIS A 64 -5.81 -1.53 7.34
CA HIS A 64 -6.51 -1.39 8.63
C HIS A 64 -6.04 -0.17 9.43
N ALA A 65 -4.80 0.27 9.24
CA ALA A 65 -4.33 1.52 9.85
C ALA A 65 -5.15 2.75 9.42
N HIS A 66 -5.96 2.66 8.36
CA HIS A 66 -6.80 3.74 7.81
C HIS A 66 -6.01 5.00 7.38
N VAL A 67 -4.69 4.91 7.37
CA VAL A 67 -3.74 5.91 6.88
C VAL A 67 -2.70 5.20 6.02
N THR A 68 -2.05 5.94 5.13
CA THR A 68 -0.91 5.40 4.39
C THR A 68 0.25 5.12 5.34
N GLN A 69 0.81 3.91 5.24
CA GLN A 69 2.05 3.52 5.91
C GLN A 69 3.14 3.23 4.87
N PRO A 70 4.43 3.22 5.27
CA PRO A 70 5.55 2.99 4.36
C PRO A 70 5.43 1.72 3.52
N ILE A 71 6.17 1.71 2.41
CA ILE A 71 6.54 0.50 1.69
C ILE A 71 7.93 0.12 2.17
N GLU A 72 8.18 -1.16 2.46
CA GLU A 72 9.47 -1.62 2.97
C GLU A 72 9.94 -2.86 2.22
N ARG A 73 11.23 -2.87 1.89
CA ARG A 73 11.93 -4.00 1.28
C ARG A 73 12.63 -4.82 2.36
N PHE A 74 12.50 -6.13 2.27
CA PHE A 74 13.19 -7.10 3.12
C PHE A 74 14.05 -8.02 2.26
N ASP A 75 15.32 -8.13 2.63
CA ASP A 75 16.17 -9.24 2.19
C ASP A 75 16.29 -10.26 3.29
N VAL A 76 15.97 -11.51 2.97
CA VAL A 76 15.99 -12.63 3.91
C VAL A 76 16.49 -13.88 3.22
N THR A 77 17.01 -14.81 4.02
CA THR A 77 17.26 -16.18 3.58
C THR A 77 16.01 -17.03 3.85
N TYR A 78 15.50 -17.74 2.84
CA TYR A 78 14.44 -18.73 2.96
C TYR A 78 14.98 -20.09 2.51
N GLY A 79 15.12 -21.04 3.44
CA GLY A 79 15.81 -22.30 3.16
C GLY A 79 17.29 -22.04 2.83
N GLU A 80 17.72 -22.43 1.63
CA GLU A 80 19.09 -22.21 1.13
C GLU A 80 19.20 -21.07 0.11
N ARG A 81 18.12 -20.30 -0.11
CA ARG A 81 18.09 -19.21 -1.09
C ARG A 81 17.91 -17.84 -0.44
N GLU A 82 18.51 -16.83 -1.05
CA GLU A 82 18.19 -15.44 -0.77
C GLU A 82 16.86 -15.05 -1.43
N LYS A 83 16.08 -14.24 -0.73
CA LYS A 83 14.75 -13.79 -1.14
C LYS A 83 14.57 -12.32 -0.80
N THR A 84 14.16 -11.53 -1.79
CA THR A 84 13.70 -10.15 -1.58
C THR A 84 12.17 -10.15 -1.56
N GLY A 85 11.59 -9.57 -0.50
CA GLY A 85 10.15 -9.35 -0.35
C GLY A 85 9.82 -7.88 -0.13
N TYR A 86 8.63 -7.45 -0.54
CA TYR A 86 8.11 -6.11 -0.31
C TYR A 86 6.86 -6.13 0.56
N VAL A 87 6.71 -5.12 1.40
CA VAL A 87 5.52 -4.92 2.24
C VAL A 87 4.96 -3.54 1.99
N LEU A 88 3.71 -3.47 1.57
CA LEU A 88 2.92 -2.24 1.60
C LEU A 88 2.07 -2.30 2.87
N TYR A 89 2.51 -1.67 3.97
CA TYR A 89 1.92 -1.93 5.30
C TYR A 89 0.44 -1.51 5.40
N ALA A 90 0.10 -0.36 4.83
CA ALA A 90 -1.27 0.12 4.72
C ALA A 90 -1.39 1.09 3.54
N LEU A 91 -2.34 0.85 2.66
CA LEU A 91 -2.61 1.73 1.52
C LEU A 91 -3.40 2.99 1.92
N GLY A 92 -4.00 3.01 3.12
CA GLY A 92 -4.94 4.04 3.54
C GLY A 92 -6.35 3.78 3.01
N ASN A 93 -7.16 4.84 2.95
CA ASN A 93 -8.56 4.74 2.60
C ASN A 93 -8.80 5.06 1.11
N PHE A 94 -9.56 4.19 0.42
CA PHE A 94 -9.99 4.40 -0.97
C PHE A 94 -11.43 4.95 -1.07
N THR A 95 -12.26 4.62 -0.08
CA THR A 95 -13.60 5.18 0.14
C THR A 95 -13.83 5.24 1.64
N SER A 96 -14.09 6.43 2.22
CA SER A 96 -14.27 6.56 3.67
C SER A 96 -15.07 7.79 4.04
N GLU A 97 -15.87 7.70 5.11
CA GLU A 97 -16.46 8.85 5.81
C GLU A 97 -15.58 9.35 6.97
N GLN A 98 -14.38 8.80 7.14
CA GLN A 98 -13.40 9.26 8.13
C GLN A 98 -12.72 10.53 7.61
N LEU A 99 -12.98 11.67 8.26
CA LEU A 99 -12.58 13.01 7.81
C LEU A 99 -11.57 13.69 8.74
N PHE A 100 -10.88 12.92 9.57
CA PHE A 100 -9.79 13.42 10.41
C PHE A 100 -8.45 13.25 9.69
N GLU A 101 -7.39 13.88 10.22
CA GLU A 101 -6.09 14.02 9.57
C GLU A 101 -5.56 12.68 9.02
N TYR A 102 -5.10 12.67 7.76
CA TYR A 102 -4.62 11.51 6.99
C TYR A 102 -5.62 10.39 6.68
N SER A 103 -6.82 10.38 7.30
CA SER A 103 -7.79 9.29 7.10
C SER A 103 -8.66 9.44 5.85
N ASN A 104 -8.64 10.59 5.21
CA ASN A 104 -9.26 10.84 3.92
C ASN A 104 -8.25 10.81 2.77
N THR A 105 -7.04 10.30 3.02
CA THR A 105 -6.04 10.05 1.97
C THR A 105 -5.66 8.56 1.92
N GLY A 106 -5.02 8.20 0.83
CA GLY A 106 -4.56 6.84 0.58
C GLY A 106 -3.66 6.81 -0.64
N ILE A 107 -3.32 5.61 -1.09
CA ILE A 107 -2.53 5.39 -2.30
C ILE A 107 -3.21 4.37 -3.18
N ILE A 108 -3.14 4.60 -4.49
CA ILE A 108 -3.25 3.53 -5.48
C ILE A 108 -1.84 3.03 -5.72
N ALA A 109 -1.60 1.73 -5.63
CA ALA A 109 -0.31 1.13 -5.93
C ALA A 109 -0.42 0.23 -7.16
N ASP A 110 0.39 0.49 -8.18
CA ASP A 110 0.59 -0.40 -9.31
C ASP A 110 1.88 -1.20 -9.06
N ILE A 111 1.77 -2.52 -9.16
CA ILE A 111 2.86 -3.44 -8.82
C ILE A 111 3.18 -4.25 -10.07
N TYR A 112 4.37 -4.02 -10.62
CA TYR A 112 4.89 -4.69 -11.81
C TYR A 112 5.70 -5.90 -11.37
N LEU A 113 5.26 -7.08 -11.79
CA LEU A 113 5.85 -8.37 -11.43
C LEU A 113 6.50 -9.01 -12.65
N VAL A 114 7.72 -9.52 -12.46
CA VAL A 114 8.35 -10.45 -13.41
C VAL A 114 8.18 -11.86 -12.87
N ILE A 115 7.50 -12.70 -13.65
CA ILE A 115 7.18 -14.08 -13.27
C ILE A 115 8.01 -15.04 -14.12
N ASP A 116 8.87 -15.81 -13.45
CA ASP A 116 9.56 -16.95 -14.05
C ASP A 116 8.72 -18.22 -13.79
N ARG A 117 8.14 -18.77 -14.86
CA ARG A 117 7.27 -19.95 -14.78
C ARG A 117 8.03 -21.27 -14.74
N GLU A 118 9.31 -21.28 -15.12
CA GLU A 118 10.16 -22.46 -15.04
C GLU A 118 10.77 -22.59 -13.65
N ASP A 119 11.13 -21.45 -13.07
CA ASP A 119 11.71 -21.34 -11.73
C ASP A 119 11.02 -20.20 -10.95
N PRO A 120 9.86 -20.48 -10.31
CA PRO A 120 9.12 -19.48 -9.55
C PRO A 120 9.93 -18.77 -8.46
N ALA A 121 11.04 -19.35 -8.01
CA ALA A 121 11.98 -18.73 -7.08
C ALA A 121 12.65 -17.47 -7.63
N LYS A 122 12.72 -17.32 -8.95
CA LYS A 122 13.29 -16.16 -9.64
C LYS A 122 12.26 -15.08 -9.96
N SER A 123 10.99 -15.27 -9.59
CA SER A 123 9.98 -14.23 -9.75
C SER A 123 10.23 -13.07 -8.77
N TYR A 124 10.08 -11.83 -9.23
CA TYR A 124 10.40 -10.65 -8.43
C TYR A 124 9.50 -9.44 -8.75
N VAL A 125 9.48 -8.48 -7.82
CA VAL A 125 8.89 -7.16 -8.04
C VAL A 125 9.87 -6.31 -8.85
N ASP A 126 9.50 -5.99 -10.07
CA ASP A 126 10.28 -5.12 -10.96
C ASP A 126 10.16 -3.67 -10.52
N GLU A 127 8.92 -3.26 -10.23
CA GLU A 127 8.60 -1.87 -9.88
C GLU A 127 7.31 -1.79 -9.06
N ILE A 128 7.26 -0.81 -8.16
CA ILE A 128 6.04 -0.37 -7.49
C ILE A 128 5.89 1.12 -7.76
N THR A 129 4.83 1.50 -8.48
CA THR A 129 4.43 2.90 -8.55
C THR A 129 3.28 3.16 -7.61
N TYR A 130 3.26 4.34 -7.00
CA TYR A 130 2.13 4.78 -6.18
C TYR A 130 1.57 6.10 -6.66
N THR A 131 0.27 6.29 -6.49
CA THR A 131 -0.43 7.56 -6.69
C THR A 131 -1.11 7.95 -5.38
N PRO A 132 -0.72 9.05 -4.73
CA PRO A 132 -1.44 9.57 -3.57
C PRO A 132 -2.82 10.07 -4.00
N ILE A 133 -3.86 9.62 -3.30
CA ILE A 133 -5.26 9.96 -3.53
C ILE A 133 -5.89 10.65 -2.33
N PHE A 134 -6.87 11.49 -2.62
CA PHE A 134 -7.74 12.15 -1.65
C PHE A 134 -9.18 11.73 -1.89
N VAL A 135 -9.84 11.27 -0.83
CA VAL A 135 -11.27 11.00 -0.77
C VAL A 135 -11.96 12.28 -0.32
N ASP A 136 -12.38 13.09 -1.29
CA ASP A 136 -13.04 14.34 -1.02
C ASP A 136 -14.51 14.11 -0.61
N PRO A 137 -14.92 14.57 0.59
CA PRO A 137 -16.27 14.41 1.10
C PRO A 137 -17.26 15.47 0.61
N ASN A 138 -16.89 16.35 -0.33
CA ASN A 138 -17.61 17.58 -0.66
C ASN A 138 -18.38 17.47 -2.01
N PRO A 139 -19.66 17.07 -2.00
CA PRO A 139 -20.44 16.80 -3.20
C PRO A 139 -21.20 18.01 -3.76
N LYS A 140 -20.63 19.22 -3.73
CA LYS A 140 -21.40 20.42 -4.11
C LYS A 140 -21.51 20.58 -5.64
N SER A 141 -22.35 19.76 -6.28
CA SER A 141 -23.23 20.10 -7.43
C SER A 141 -23.79 18.88 -8.21
N THR A 142 -23.39 17.64 -7.92
CA THR A 142 -23.57 16.52 -8.89
C THR A 142 -24.41 15.31 -8.42
N GLY A 143 -24.84 15.26 -7.15
CA GLY A 143 -25.63 14.13 -6.62
C GLY A 143 -24.83 12.85 -6.29
N LYS A 144 -23.49 12.88 -6.41
CA LYS A 144 -22.59 11.81 -5.92
C LYS A 144 -22.21 12.03 -4.46
N ARG A 145 -21.83 10.98 -3.71
CA ARG A 145 -21.47 11.08 -2.28
C ARG A 145 -19.99 11.43 -2.01
N TYR A 146 -19.07 11.06 -2.90
CA TYR A 146 -17.61 11.28 -2.77
C TYR A 146 -16.95 11.44 -4.15
N ARG A 147 -15.78 12.07 -4.22
CA ARG A 147 -14.84 11.95 -5.36
C ARG A 147 -13.48 11.46 -4.85
N VAL A 148 -12.84 10.60 -5.64
CA VAL A 148 -11.46 10.17 -5.42
C VAL A 148 -10.62 10.86 -6.48
N ILE A 149 -9.65 11.66 -6.05
CA ILE A 149 -8.79 12.46 -6.93
C ILE A 149 -7.34 12.28 -6.53
N SER A 150 -6.41 12.39 -7.48
CA SER A 150 -4.98 12.47 -7.15
C SER A 150 -4.73 13.70 -6.30
N VAL A 151 -3.93 13.56 -5.24
CA VAL A 151 -3.54 14.68 -4.39
C VAL A 151 -2.76 15.73 -5.18
N ARG A 152 -1.82 15.30 -6.03
CA ARG A 152 -1.08 16.22 -6.90
C ARG A 152 -2.01 16.96 -7.85
N GLN A 153 -3.00 16.27 -8.42
CA GLN A 153 -3.98 16.91 -9.29
C GLN A 153 -4.83 17.93 -8.52
N ALA A 154 -5.29 17.59 -7.31
CA ALA A 154 -6.06 18.48 -6.46
C ALA A 154 -5.31 19.75 -6.07
N VAL A 155 -4.02 19.64 -5.75
CA VAL A 155 -3.15 20.79 -5.46
C VAL A 155 -3.02 21.68 -6.70
N ARG A 156 -2.70 21.09 -7.87
CA ARG A 156 -2.57 21.83 -9.14
C ARG A 156 -3.86 22.55 -9.53
N ASP A 157 -5.00 21.88 -9.41
CA ASP A 157 -6.30 22.45 -9.80
C ASP A 157 -6.75 23.56 -8.85
N TYR A 158 -6.42 23.47 -7.56
CA TYR A 158 -6.65 24.56 -6.62
C TYR A 158 -5.79 25.79 -6.96
N GLU A 159 -4.49 25.60 -7.22
CA GLU A 159 -3.57 26.67 -7.61
C GLU A 159 -3.98 27.35 -8.93
N ALA A 160 -4.51 26.58 -9.87
CA ALA A 160 -5.04 27.08 -11.14
C ALA A 160 -6.45 27.71 -11.03
N GLY A 161 -7.13 27.53 -9.89
CA GLY A 161 -8.52 27.96 -9.70
C GLY A 161 -9.54 27.17 -10.54
N THR A 162 -9.20 25.96 -10.99
CA THR A 162 -10.03 25.11 -11.85
C THR A 162 -10.93 24.15 -11.07
N ASP A 163 -10.65 23.91 -9.79
CA ASP A 163 -11.48 23.10 -8.90
C ASP A 163 -12.01 23.89 -7.69
N PRO A 164 -13.23 24.44 -7.77
CA PRO A 164 -13.80 25.25 -6.68
C PRO A 164 -14.28 24.42 -5.47
N LEU A 165 -14.18 23.09 -5.53
CA LEU A 165 -14.63 22.21 -4.46
C LEU A 165 -13.55 21.96 -3.40
N ILE A 166 -12.28 22.21 -3.73
CA ILE A 166 -11.17 22.19 -2.77
C ILE A 166 -11.13 23.52 -2.03
N SER A 167 -11.30 23.49 -0.71
CA SER A 167 -11.13 24.66 0.15
C SER A 167 -9.65 24.97 0.42
N ALA A 168 -9.36 26.22 0.83
CA ALA A 168 -8.01 26.61 1.26
C ALA A 168 -7.46 25.73 2.41
N LYS A 169 -8.36 25.22 3.27
CA LYS A 169 -8.00 24.30 4.35
C LYS A 169 -7.57 22.94 3.79
N GLU A 170 -8.36 22.37 2.89
CA GLU A 170 -8.04 21.09 2.24
C GLU A 170 -6.77 21.20 1.42
N TYR A 171 -6.60 22.29 0.65
CA TYR A 171 -5.34 22.57 -0.04
C TYR A 171 -4.14 22.52 0.92
N GLY A 172 -4.20 23.20 2.07
CA GLY A 172 -3.12 23.15 3.07
C GLY A 172 -2.84 21.74 3.59
N GLN A 173 -3.89 20.93 3.82
CA GLN A 173 -3.74 19.54 4.27
C GLN A 173 -3.14 18.64 3.18
N LEU A 174 -3.56 18.81 1.93
CA LEU A 174 -3.06 18.04 0.79
C LEU A 174 -1.61 18.37 0.46
N SER A 175 -1.23 19.64 0.52
CA SER A 175 0.17 20.07 0.35
C SER A 175 1.06 19.53 1.47
N GLN A 176 0.59 19.54 2.73
CA GLN A 176 1.34 18.92 3.84
C GLN A 176 1.44 17.40 3.66
N TYR A 177 0.35 16.75 3.25
CA TYR A 177 0.37 15.31 3.00
C TYR A 177 1.40 14.94 1.94
N LEU A 178 1.49 15.67 0.82
CA LEU A 178 2.52 15.41 -0.20
C LEU A 178 3.94 15.52 0.37
N ALA A 179 4.21 16.57 1.16
CA ALA A 179 5.53 16.76 1.76
C ALA A 179 5.89 15.59 2.71
N ASP A 180 4.97 15.21 3.59
CA ASP A 180 5.24 14.13 4.54
C ASP A 180 5.28 12.74 3.86
N TYR A 181 4.65 12.61 2.70
CA TYR A 181 4.51 11.37 1.95
C TYR A 181 5.77 11.05 1.14
N GLU A 182 6.40 12.08 0.55
CA GLU A 182 7.72 11.98 -0.09
C GLU A 182 8.79 11.48 0.90
N GLU A 183 8.65 11.76 2.19
CA GLU A 183 9.53 11.25 3.25
C GLU A 183 9.15 9.84 3.75
N LEU A 184 7.91 9.38 3.54
CA LEU A 184 7.35 8.19 4.17
C LEU A 184 7.51 6.89 3.34
N LEU A 185 7.40 6.97 2.02
CA LEU A 185 7.24 5.79 1.17
C LEU A 185 8.53 5.32 0.51
N CYS A 186 9.34 4.61 1.30
CA CYS A 186 10.48 3.80 0.86
C CYS A 186 11.61 4.54 0.15
N THR A 187 12.86 4.25 0.52
CA THR A 187 14.04 4.74 -0.21
C THR A 187 14.55 3.75 -1.26
N ASP A 188 13.79 2.68 -1.54
CA ASP A 188 14.18 1.69 -2.55
C ASP A 188 13.96 2.24 -3.96
N GLU A 189 14.94 2.06 -4.84
CA GLU A 189 14.92 2.60 -6.21
C GLU A 189 13.78 2.04 -7.09
N ARG A 190 13.22 0.88 -6.73
CA ARG A 190 12.08 0.27 -7.45
C ARG A 190 10.73 0.81 -6.98
N VAL A 191 10.70 1.63 -5.94
CA VAL A 191 9.48 2.25 -5.41
C VAL A 191 9.49 3.73 -5.75
N ARG A 192 8.54 4.19 -6.55
CA ARG A 192 8.46 5.60 -6.95
C ARG A 192 7.04 6.09 -7.12
N GLU A 193 6.86 7.40 -7.12
CA GLU A 193 5.58 7.98 -7.49
C GLU A 193 5.30 7.78 -8.98
N GLY A 194 4.07 7.40 -9.32
CA GLY A 194 3.54 7.32 -10.68
C GLY A 194 2.53 8.44 -10.95
N ASP A 195 2.24 8.66 -12.23
CA ASP A 195 1.12 9.51 -12.64
C ASP A 195 -0.18 8.69 -12.72
N LEU A 196 -1.33 9.32 -12.46
CA LEU A 196 -2.61 8.71 -12.86
C LEU A 196 -2.62 8.55 -14.40
N PRO A 197 -3.05 7.39 -14.93
CA PRO A 197 -3.20 7.21 -16.38
C PRO A 197 -4.26 8.14 -16.98
#